data_AF-A0A139WCT5-F1
#
_entry.id   AF-A0A139WCT5-F1
#
_cell.length_a   1.000
_cell.length_b   1.000
_cell.length_c   1.000
_cell.angle_alpha   90.00
_cell.angle_beta   90.00
_cell.angle_gamma   90.00
#
_symmetry.space_group_name_H-M   'P 1'
#
loop_
_entity.id
_entity.type
_entity.pdbx_description
1 polymer ?
#
loop_
_entity_poly.entity_id
_entity_poly.type
_entity_poly.pdbx_seq_one_letter_code
_entity_poly.pdbx_strand_id
1 'polypeptide(L)'
;MVKSETRVNLPWVEKYRPSSLDDLVSHDDIIKTIGKFIREDQVPHLLFYGPPGTGKTSTILACARQLYTPAQFSSMVLELNASDDRGIGIVRGQILTFASTRTIFKSGFKLIILDEADAMTMDAQNALRRSK
;
A
#
# COMPACT_ATOMS: atom_id res chain seq x y z
N MET A 1 -18.06 12.21 31.33
CA MET A 1 -17.79 10.86 30.78
C MET A 1 -16.41 10.87 30.15
N VAL A 2 -15.41 10.40 30.89
CA VAL A 2 -14.01 10.29 30.42
C VAL A 2 -13.92 9.03 29.55
N LYS A 3 -13.54 9.17 28.28
CA LYS A 3 -13.21 8.03 27.42
C LYS A 3 -11.98 7.35 28.00
N SER A 4 -12.14 6.11 28.45
CA SER A 4 -11.05 5.21 28.79
C SER A 4 -10.17 5.00 27.56
N GLU A 5 -9.03 5.69 27.49
CA GLU A 5 -7.96 5.33 26.57
C GLU A 5 -7.37 4.00 27.05
N THR A 6 -7.85 2.90 26.48
CA THR A 6 -7.15 1.63 26.60
C THR A 6 -5.79 1.83 25.94
N ARG A 7 -4.73 1.97 26.74
CA ARG A 7 -3.36 2.02 26.23
C ARG A 7 -3.09 0.68 25.56
N VAL A 8 -3.33 0.60 24.26
CA VAL A 8 -2.98 -0.56 23.45
C VAL A 8 -1.46 -0.68 23.56
N ASN A 9 -0.98 -1.71 24.26
CA ASN A 9 0.44 -2.00 24.38
C ASN A 9 0.93 -2.57 23.05
N LEU A 10 1.10 -1.69 22.07
CA LEU A 10 1.59 -2.05 20.75
C LEU A 10 3.06 -2.45 20.86
N PRO A 11 3.48 -3.54 20.18
CA PRO A 11 4.90 -3.83 19.97
C PRO A 11 5.63 -2.58 19.47
N TRP A 12 6.86 -2.37 19.92
CA TRP A 12 7.63 -1.16 19.56
C TRP A 12 7.80 -1.00 18.05
N VAL A 13 7.91 -2.12 17.32
CA VAL A 13 7.98 -2.11 15.86
C VAL A 13 6.76 -1.45 15.20
N GLU A 14 5.56 -1.65 15.76
CA GLU A 14 4.34 -1.00 15.27
C GLU A 14 4.19 0.42 15.82
N LYS A 15 4.56 0.62 17.09
CA LYS A 15 4.49 1.93 17.75
C LYS A 15 5.37 2.98 17.07
N TYR A 16 6.55 2.58 16.60
CA TYR A 16 7.51 3.44 15.91
C TYR A 16 7.53 3.23 14.39
N ARG A 17 6.52 2.56 13.82
CA ARG A 17 6.40 2.42 12.37
C ARG A 17 6.27 3.81 11.74
N PRO A 18 7.11 4.17 10.76
CA PRO A 18 7.07 5.46 10.09
C PRO A 18 5.66 5.84 9.64
N SER A 19 5.25 7.07 9.97
CA SER A 19 3.91 7.57 9.65
C SER A 19 3.90 8.39 8.36
N SER A 20 5.02 9.07 8.11
CA SER A 20 5.31 9.93 6.96
C SER A 20 6.58 9.49 6.24
N LEU A 21 6.83 10.03 5.04
CA LEU A 21 8.07 9.76 4.31
C LEU A 21 9.29 10.39 5.00
N ASP A 22 9.11 11.48 5.74
CA ASP A 22 10.19 12.15 6.46
C ASP A 22 10.68 11.32 7.66
N ASP A 23 9.85 10.39 8.15
CA ASP A 23 10.19 9.46 9.24
C ASP A 23 11.04 8.26 8.76
N LEU A 24 11.20 8.07 7.45
CA LEU A 24 11.96 6.93 6.90
C LEU A 24 13.46 7.20 6.94
N VAL A 25 14.16 6.36 7.69
CA VAL A 25 15.62 6.40 7.77
C VAL A 25 16.22 5.70 6.54
N SER A 26 17.18 6.34 5.88
CA SER A 26 18.10 5.78 4.87
C SER A 26 17.57 5.47 3.45
N HIS A 27 16.61 6.23 2.90
CA HIS A 27 16.15 6.00 1.52
C HIS A 27 15.86 7.31 0.75
N ASP A 28 16.69 8.33 0.92
CA ASP A 28 16.48 9.69 0.38
C ASP A 28 16.25 9.70 -1.14
N ASP A 29 17.00 8.90 -1.89
CA ASP A 29 16.87 8.86 -3.36
C ASP A 29 15.55 8.22 -3.80
N ILE A 30 15.08 7.20 -3.08
CA ILE A 30 13.79 6.56 -3.34
C ILE A 30 12.66 7.54 -3.03
N ILE A 31 12.73 8.21 -1.87
CA ILE A 31 11.74 9.21 -1.45
C ILE A 31 11.68 10.36 -2.46
N LYS A 32 12.84 10.89 -2.90
CA LYS A 32 12.92 11.95 -3.92
C LYS A 32 12.32 11.50 -5.25
N THR A 33 12.61 10.28 -5.68
CA THR A 33 12.13 9.73 -6.95
C THR A 33 10.62 9.52 -6.92
N ILE A 34 10.10 8.88 -5.86
CA ILE A 34 8.65 8.70 -5.68
C ILE A 34 7.96 10.06 -5.57
N GLY A 35 8.52 10.99 -4.79
CA GLY A 35 7.98 12.34 -4.67
C GLY A 35 7.92 13.08 -6.00
N LYS A 36 8.88 12.83 -6.91
CA LYS A 36 8.82 13.37 -8.29
C LYS A 36 7.66 12.75 -9.08
N PHE A 37 7.52 11.43 -9.07
CA PHE A 37 6.41 10.75 -9.76
C PHE A 37 5.04 11.20 -9.26
N ILE A 38 4.90 11.42 -7.95
CA ILE A 38 3.68 11.93 -7.34
C ILE A 38 3.36 13.34 -7.85
N ARG A 39 4.35 14.24 -7.91
CA ARG A 39 4.15 15.62 -8.41
C ARG A 39 3.80 15.67 -9.89
N GLU A 40 4.32 14.73 -10.67
CA GLU A 40 4.08 14.64 -12.11
C GLU A 40 2.79 13.90 -12.46
N ASP A 41 2.06 13.35 -11.47
CA ASP A 41 0.90 12.46 -11.67
C ASP A 41 1.19 11.30 -12.64
N GLN A 42 2.42 10.77 -12.56
CA GLN A 42 2.96 9.72 -13.42
C GLN A 42 3.62 8.63 -12.57
N VAL A 43 2.89 8.10 -11.58
CA VAL A 43 3.39 7.01 -10.72
C VAL A 43 3.35 5.69 -11.49
N PRO A 44 4.51 5.07 -11.81
CA PRO A 44 4.53 3.76 -12.45
C PRO A 44 4.15 2.67 -11.44
N HIS A 45 3.94 1.44 -11.93
CA HIS A 45 3.90 0.29 -11.03
C HIS A 45 5.27 0.11 -10.36
N LEU A 46 5.28 0.01 -9.04
CA LEU A 46 6.50 -0.10 -8.23
C LEU A 46 6.66 -1.50 -7.66
N LEU A 47 7.90 -2.00 -7.64
CA LEU A 47 8.28 -3.24 -6.97
C LEU A 47 9.32 -2.91 -5.89
N PHE A 48 8.92 -3.00 -4.63
CA PHE A 48 9.83 -2.88 -3.50
C PHE A 48 10.36 -4.27 -3.13
N TYR A 49 11.66 -4.48 -3.24
CA TYR A 49 12.31 -5.75 -2.90
C TYR A 49 13.54 -5.49 -2.02
N GLY A 50 13.92 -6.48 -1.22
CA GLY A 50 15.05 -6.41 -0.29
C GLY A 50 14.82 -7.17 1.00
N PRO A 51 15.83 -7.26 1.88
CA PRO A 51 15.76 -8.01 3.14
C PRO A 51 14.57 -7.64 4.03
N PRO A 52 14.11 -8.52 4.93
CA PRO A 52 13.07 -8.18 5.91
C PRO A 52 13.53 -7.02 6.81
N GLY A 53 12.58 -6.17 7.22
CA GLY A 53 12.87 -5.05 8.13
C GLY A 53 13.49 -3.80 7.49
N THR A 54 13.66 -3.73 6.17
CA THR A 54 14.22 -2.54 5.48
C THR A 54 13.21 -1.41 5.22
N GLY A 55 11.98 -1.51 5.74
CA GLY A 55 10.98 -0.45 5.62
C GLY A 55 10.19 -0.42 4.31
N LYS A 56 10.18 -1.49 3.51
CA LYS A 56 9.42 -1.59 2.25
C LYS A 56 7.92 -1.27 2.41
N THR A 57 7.23 -2.02 3.27
CA THR A 57 5.81 -1.83 3.57
C THR A 57 5.55 -0.47 4.19
N SER A 58 6.41 -0.03 5.12
CA SER A 58 6.32 1.29 5.74
C SER A 58 6.44 2.42 4.71
N THR A 59 7.32 2.27 3.72
CA THR A 59 7.56 3.26 2.66
C THR A 59 6.32 3.46 1.79
N ILE A 60 5.74 2.39 1.27
CA ILE A 60 4.56 2.52 0.39
C ILE A 60 3.33 3.02 1.17
N LEU A 61 3.16 2.65 2.44
CA LEU A 61 2.08 3.16 3.29
C LEU A 61 2.25 4.65 3.59
N ALA A 62 3.47 5.11 3.84
CA ALA A 62 3.77 6.53 3.99
C ALA A 62 3.51 7.31 2.68
N CYS A 63 3.89 6.75 1.52
CA CYS A 63 3.56 7.32 0.20
C CYS A 63 2.03 7.43 0.02
N ALA A 64 1.29 6.38 0.36
CA ALA A 64 -0.17 6.36 0.24
C ALA A 64 -0.85 7.44 1.10
N ARG A 65 -0.34 7.68 2.32
CA ARG A 65 -0.83 8.75 3.20
C ARG A 65 -0.49 10.16 2.70
N GLN A 66 0.57 10.30 1.90
CA GLN A 66 0.90 11.56 1.23
C GLN A 66 -0.02 11.80 0.01
N LEU A 67 -0.35 10.74 -0.72
CA LEU A 67 -1.20 10.79 -1.91
C LEU A 67 -2.68 11.03 -1.59
N TYR A 68 -3.17 10.47 -0.48
CA TYR A 68 -4.60 10.44 -0.17
C TYR A 68 -4.87 10.96 1.23
N THR A 69 -5.91 11.80 1.34
CA THR A 69 -6.43 12.22 2.65
C THR A 69 -7.01 11.02 3.42
N PRO A 70 -7.15 11.11 4.76
CA PRO A 70 -7.78 10.05 5.55
C PRO A 70 -9.18 9.66 5.05
N ALA A 71 -9.95 10.63 4.52
CA ALA A 71 -11.28 10.41 3.95
C ALA A 71 -11.25 9.78 2.53
N GLN A 72 -10.09 9.73 1.89
CA GLN A 72 -9.86 9.10 0.58
C GLN A 72 -9.24 7.72 0.71
N PHE A 73 -8.48 7.47 1.78
CA PHE A 73 -7.63 6.30 1.92
C PHE A 73 -8.41 4.99 1.66
N SER A 74 -9.56 4.79 2.31
CA SER A 74 -10.34 3.55 2.18
C SER A 74 -10.96 3.31 0.79
N SER A 75 -11.16 4.35 -0.02
CA SER A 75 -11.73 4.23 -1.37
C SER A 75 -10.70 4.28 -2.49
N MET A 76 -9.49 4.77 -2.20
CA MET A 76 -8.41 4.94 -3.15
C MET A 76 -7.23 3.99 -2.92
N VAL A 77 -7.10 3.39 -1.73
CA VAL A 77 -6.04 2.45 -1.37
C VAL A 77 -6.63 1.08 -1.01
N LEU A 78 -6.14 0.03 -1.66
CA LEU A 78 -6.42 -1.37 -1.31
C LEU A 78 -5.12 -2.05 -0.89
N GLU A 79 -5.00 -2.42 0.38
CA GLU A 79 -3.88 -3.21 0.91
C GLU A 79 -4.30 -4.68 1.02
N LEU A 80 -3.52 -5.57 0.43
CA LEU A 80 -3.70 -7.01 0.51
C LEU A 80 -2.36 -7.64 0.89
N ASN A 81 -2.32 -8.34 2.02
CA ASN A 81 -1.23 -9.29 2.27
C ASN A 81 -1.53 -10.57 1.47
N ALA A 82 -0.60 -10.95 0.60
CA ALA A 82 -0.76 -12.07 -0.32
C ALA A 82 -0.38 -13.44 0.29
N SER A 83 0.26 -13.47 1.47
CA SER A 83 0.49 -14.72 2.20
C SER A 83 -0.71 -15.18 3.03
N ASP A 84 -1.70 -14.30 3.23
CA ASP A 84 -2.90 -14.59 3.99
C ASP A 84 -3.74 -15.68 3.29
N ASP A 85 -4.23 -16.67 4.05
CA ASP A 85 -4.87 -17.93 3.60
C ASP A 85 -6.18 -17.75 2.80
N ARG A 86 -6.50 -16.52 2.38
CA ARG A 86 -7.73 -16.13 1.69
C ARG A 86 -7.86 -16.74 0.28
N GLY A 87 -6.88 -17.49 -0.20
CA GLY A 87 -6.96 -18.21 -1.47
C GLY A 87 -6.89 -17.27 -2.69
N ILE A 88 -6.26 -17.77 -3.75
CA ILE A 88 -5.92 -17.03 -4.98
C ILE A 88 -7.14 -16.33 -5.61
N GLY A 89 -8.31 -16.99 -5.57
CA GLY A 89 -9.54 -16.48 -6.17
C GLY A 89 -10.07 -15.21 -5.50
N ILE A 90 -9.92 -15.08 -4.17
CA ILE A 90 -10.43 -13.94 -3.41
C ILE A 90 -9.58 -12.69 -3.67
N VAL A 91 -8.24 -12.84 -3.66
CA VAL A 91 -7.30 -11.75 -3.95
C VAL A 91 -7.56 -11.18 -5.35
N ARG A 92 -7.68 -12.04 -6.37
CA ARG A 92 -7.98 -11.61 -7.73
C ARG A 92 -9.33 -10.88 -7.82
N GLY A 93 -10.38 -11.45 -7.24
CA GLY A 93 -11.72 -10.86 -7.28
C GLY A 93 -11.77 -9.47 -6.65
N GLN A 94 -11.10 -9.30 -5.51
CA GLN A 94 -11.01 -8.01 -4.83
C GLN A 94 -10.22 -6.97 -5.65
N ILE A 95 -9.08 -7.37 -6.21
CA ILE A 95 -8.25 -6.48 -7.04
C ILE A 95 -9.03 -6.02 -8.27
N LEU A 96 -9.66 -6.94 -9.01
CA LEU A 96 -10.42 -6.61 -10.23
C LEU A 96 -11.62 -5.72 -9.91
N THR A 97 -12.35 -6.03 -8.84
CA THR A 97 -13.51 -5.22 -8.40
C THR A 97 -13.06 -3.81 -8.03
N PHE A 98 -11.99 -3.68 -7.25
CA PHE A 98 -11.45 -2.40 -6.83
C PHE A 98 -10.93 -1.58 -8.01
N ALA A 99 -10.15 -2.19 -8.91
CA ALA A 99 -9.62 -1.52 -10.10
C ALA A 99 -10.73 -1.06 -11.06
N SER A 100 -11.79 -1.85 -11.23
CA SER A 100 -12.88 -1.58 -12.18
C SER A 100 -13.93 -0.60 -11.65
N THR A 101 -14.03 -0.42 -10.33
CA THR A 101 -15.03 0.46 -9.72
C THR A 101 -14.66 1.92 -9.93
N ARG A 102 -15.46 2.69 -10.66
CA ARG A 102 -15.27 4.14 -10.79
C ARG A 102 -15.61 4.84 -9.47
N THR A 103 -14.69 5.64 -8.95
CA THR A 103 -14.94 6.53 -7.82
C THR A 103 -15.67 7.79 -8.32
N ILE A 104 -16.91 7.98 -7.85
CA ILE A 104 -17.88 8.93 -8.42
C ILE A 104 -17.42 10.41 -8.34
N PHE A 105 -16.55 10.77 -7.39
CA PHE A 105 -16.26 12.19 -7.06
C PHE A 105 -14.78 12.54 -6.88
N LYS A 106 -13.81 11.74 -7.33
CA LYS A 106 -12.39 11.97 -6.98
C LYS A 106 -11.46 11.74 -8.16
N SER A 107 -10.66 12.75 -8.52
CA SER A 107 -9.58 12.65 -9.50
C SER A 107 -8.36 11.92 -8.92
N GLY A 108 -7.63 11.22 -9.78
CA GLY A 108 -6.42 10.48 -9.43
C GLY A 108 -6.54 8.98 -9.73
N PHE A 109 -5.41 8.29 -9.70
CA PHE A 109 -5.34 6.83 -9.82
C PHE A 109 -5.68 6.15 -8.49
N LYS A 110 -6.10 4.89 -8.54
CA LYS A 110 -6.21 4.03 -7.36
C LYS A 110 -4.88 3.33 -7.08
N LEU A 111 -4.57 3.12 -5.81
CA LEU A 111 -3.38 2.41 -5.36
C LEU A 111 -3.77 1.04 -4.82
N ILE A 112 -3.14 0.00 -5.36
CA ILE A 112 -3.24 -1.37 -4.85
C ILE A 112 -1.86 -1.76 -4.33
N ILE A 113 -1.80 -2.18 -3.07
CA ILE A 113 -0.58 -2.61 -2.38
C ILE A 113 -0.71 -4.11 -2.16
N LEU A 114 0.18 -4.88 -2.77
CA LEU A 114 0.30 -6.32 -2.57
C LEU A 114 1.53 -6.57 -1.70
N ASP A 115 1.31 -6.76 -0.40
CA ASP A 115 2.40 -7.13 0.51
C ASP A 115 2.68 -8.64 0.41
N GLU A 116 3.94 -9.02 0.63
CA GLU A 116 4.41 -10.42 0.47
C GLU A 116 4.03 -11.01 -0.90
N ALA A 117 4.11 -10.21 -1.96
CA ALA A 117 3.75 -10.62 -3.32
C ALA A 117 4.56 -11.82 -3.84
N ASP A 118 5.71 -12.12 -3.22
CA ASP A 118 6.51 -13.31 -3.48
C ASP A 118 5.82 -14.61 -3.00
N ALA A 119 4.92 -14.52 -2.03
CA ALA A 119 4.08 -15.65 -1.61
C ALA A 119 2.94 -15.97 -2.60
N MET A 120 2.70 -15.12 -3.60
CA MET A 120 1.65 -15.37 -4.60
C MET A 120 2.01 -16.50 -5.54
N THR A 121 1.02 -17.33 -5.88
CA THR A 121 1.18 -18.34 -6.92
C THR A 121 1.40 -17.73 -8.30
N MET A 122 2.08 -18.47 -9.18
CA MET A 122 2.34 -18.07 -10.56
C MET A 122 1.04 -17.77 -11.33
N ASP A 123 -0.05 -18.49 -11.04
CA ASP A 123 -1.36 -18.25 -11.63
C ASP A 123 -1.94 -16.90 -11.23
N ALA A 124 -1.79 -16.51 -9.96
CA ALA A 124 -2.20 -15.20 -9.47
C ALA A 124 -1.40 -14.08 -10.16
N GLN A 125 -0.07 -14.24 -10.23
CA GLN A 125 0.80 -13.28 -10.92
C GLN A 125 0.44 -13.13 -12.41
N ASN A 126 0.21 -14.25 -13.10
CA ASN A 126 -0.20 -14.26 -14.50
C ASN A 126 -1.57 -13.62 -14.73
N ALA A 127 -2.51 -13.82 -13.80
CA ALA A 127 -3.82 -13.19 -13.84
C ALA A 127 -3.73 -11.66 -13.70
N LEU A 128 -2.84 -11.16 -12.84
CA LEU A 128 -2.60 -9.72 -12.68
C LEU A 128 -1.87 -9.10 -13.89
N ARG A 129 -1.00 -9.86 -14.56
CA ARG A 129 -0.31 -9.40 -15.78
C ARG A 129 -1.27 -9.16 -16.95
N ARG A 130 -2.36 -9.91 -17.04
CA ARG A 130 -3.36 -9.82 -18.11
C ARG A 130 -4.57 -9.01 -17.65
N SER A 131 -4.40 -7.71 -17.54
CA SER A 131 -5.51 -6.76 -17.54
C SER A 131 -6.01 -6.58 -19.00
N LYS A 132 -6.90 -7.46 -19.44
CA LYS A 132 -7.80 -7.23 -20.59
C LYS A 132 -9.23 -7.43 -20.13
#